data_AF-A0A444US90-F1
#
_entry.id   AF-A0A444US90-F1
#
_cell.length_a   1.000
_cell.length_b   1.000
_cell.length_c   1.000
_cell.angle_alpha   90.00
_cell.angle_beta   90.00
_cell.angle_gamma   90.00
#
_symmetry.space_group_name_H-M   'P 1'
#
loop_
_entity.id
_entity.type
_entity.pdbx_description
1 polymer ?
#
loop_
_entity_poly.entity_id
_entity_poly.type
_entity_poly.pdbx_seq_one_letter_code
_entity_poly.pdbx_strand_id
1 'polypeptide(L)'
;MTYLSQFPKAKLKPGAPLKPKLNPKKARAYGPGIEPSGNTVLRPAVFTVDTVSAGQGELTVYIEDPAGTREEVKPVPNNDKNKTYTVTYIPRVSGMHKV
;
A
#
# COMPACT_ATOMS: atom_id res chain seq x y z
N MET A 1 21.87 -48.61 22.12
CA MET A 1 21.57 -47.99 20.81
C MET A 1 20.96 -46.62 21.09
N THR A 2 21.75 -45.55 21.04
CA THR A 2 21.29 -44.18 21.29
C THR A 2 21.20 -43.43 19.97
N TYR A 3 19.98 -43.27 19.44
CA TYR A 3 19.69 -42.41 18.30
C TYR A 3 19.07 -41.10 18.81
N LEU A 4 19.93 -40.11 19.06
CA LEU A 4 19.51 -38.74 19.33
C LEU A 4 19.82 -37.92 18.09
N SER A 5 18.83 -37.80 17.19
CA SER A 5 18.91 -36.93 16.02
C SER A 5 18.87 -35.47 16.46
N GLN A 6 20.00 -34.96 16.94
CA GLN A 6 20.22 -33.53 17.03
C GLN A 6 20.45 -33.02 15.61
N PHE A 7 19.40 -32.50 14.97
CA PHE A 7 19.55 -31.38 14.06
C PHE A 7 19.43 -30.12 14.92
N PRO A 8 20.52 -29.60 15.51
CA PRO A 8 20.43 -28.46 16.39
C PRO A 8 20.21 -27.24 15.49
N LYS A 9 18.96 -26.76 15.44
CA LYS A 9 18.54 -25.46 14.87
C LYS A 9 19.28 -25.11 13.57
N ALA A 10 18.66 -25.38 12.43
CA ALA A 10 19.08 -24.83 11.14
C ALA A 10 19.14 -23.30 11.22
N LYS A 11 20.31 -22.76 11.59
CA LYS A 11 20.59 -21.33 11.56
C LYS A 11 20.80 -21.00 10.08
N LEU A 12 19.86 -20.25 9.49
CA LEU A 12 20.02 -19.71 8.15
C LEU A 12 21.37 -18.99 8.08
N LYS A 13 22.19 -19.33 7.08
CA LYS A 13 23.49 -18.70 6.87
C LYS A 13 23.27 -17.19 6.63
N PRO A 14 24.03 -16.29 7.30
CA PRO A 14 24.00 -14.87 6.98
C PRO A 14 24.40 -14.69 5.51
N GLY A 15 23.50 -14.21 4.67
CA GLY A 15 23.72 -14.07 3.22
C GLY A 15 22.90 -15.00 2.32
N ALA A 16 22.04 -15.87 2.87
CA ALA A 16 21.01 -16.50 2.05
C ALA A 16 20.09 -15.40 1.46
N PRO A 17 19.80 -15.42 0.14
CA PRO A 17 18.89 -14.46 -0.46
C PRO A 17 17.48 -14.66 0.12
N LEU A 18 17.17 -13.91 1.17
CA LEU A 18 15.83 -13.82 1.70
C LEU A 18 15.00 -13.08 0.66
N LYS A 19 14.08 -13.79 0.00
CA LYS A 19 13.08 -13.11 -0.82
C LYS A 19 12.40 -12.07 0.08
N PRO A 20 12.46 -10.77 -0.23
CA PRO A 20 11.73 -9.79 0.55
C PRO A 20 10.26 -10.21 0.52
N LYS A 21 9.69 -10.43 1.71
CA LYS A 21 8.27 -10.79 1.85
C LYS A 21 7.35 -9.68 1.31
N LEU A 22 7.87 -8.45 1.21
CA LEU A 22 7.18 -7.27 0.74
C LEU A 22 7.63 -6.90 -0.68
N ASN A 23 6.68 -6.79 -1.60
CA ASN A 23 6.87 -6.35 -2.99
C ASN A 23 5.94 -5.17 -3.30
N PRO A 24 6.31 -3.93 -2.96
CA PRO A 24 5.43 -2.76 -3.12
C PRO A 24 4.97 -2.53 -4.56
N LYS A 25 5.77 -2.93 -5.56
CA LYS A 25 5.43 -2.86 -7.00
C LYS A 25 4.19 -3.70 -7.39
N LYS A 26 3.74 -4.60 -6.52
CA LYS A 26 2.55 -5.43 -6.76
C LYS A 26 1.28 -4.84 -6.14
N ALA A 27 1.36 -3.69 -5.47
CA ALA A 27 0.18 -2.97 -5.00
C ALA A 27 -0.60 -2.41 -6.20
N ARG A 28 -1.92 -2.36 -6.09
CA ARG A 28 -2.81 -1.78 -7.10
C ARG A 28 -3.74 -0.79 -6.45
N ALA A 29 -3.88 0.39 -7.03
CA ALA A 29 -4.86 1.38 -6.59
C ALA A 29 -5.94 1.52 -7.67
N TYR A 30 -7.20 1.65 -7.26
CA TYR A 30 -8.35 1.84 -8.15
C TYR A 30 -9.50 2.51 -7.40
N GLY A 31 -10.37 3.21 -8.14
CA GLY A 31 -11.56 3.85 -7.59
C GLY A 31 -11.71 5.31 -8.06
N PRO A 32 -12.87 5.91 -7.80
CA PRO A 32 -13.25 7.20 -8.39
C PRO A 32 -12.30 8.35 -8.01
N GLY A 33 -11.62 8.25 -6.86
CA GLY A 33 -10.68 9.27 -6.41
C GLY A 33 -9.36 9.34 -7.19
N ILE A 34 -9.03 8.36 -8.02
CA ILE A 34 -7.81 8.36 -8.86
C ILE A 34 -8.14 8.17 -10.35
N GLU A 35 -9.42 8.21 -10.71
CA GLU A 35 -9.85 8.14 -12.10
C GLU A 35 -9.52 9.45 -12.83
N PRO A 36 -9.20 9.37 -14.13
CA PRO A 36 -8.88 10.56 -14.94
C PRO A 36 -10.09 11.50 -15.13
N SER A 37 -11.31 10.99 -14.90
CA SER A 37 -12.57 11.72 -15.04
C SER A 37 -13.49 11.44 -13.87
N GLY A 38 -14.36 12.40 -13.54
CA GLY A 38 -15.36 12.23 -12.47
C GLY A 38 -14.94 12.78 -11.11
N ASN A 39 -13.64 13.03 -10.92
CA ASN A 39 -13.17 13.68 -9.70
C ASN A 39 -13.52 15.18 -9.71
N THR A 40 -14.04 15.70 -8.59
CA THR A 40 -14.50 17.09 -8.47
C THR A 40 -13.81 17.75 -7.30
N VAL A 41 -13.39 19.00 -7.48
CA VAL A 41 -12.84 19.82 -6.39
C VAL A 41 -13.85 19.95 -5.26
N LEU A 42 -13.37 19.99 -4.02
CA LEU A 42 -14.16 20.09 -2.80
C LEU A 42 -15.12 18.90 -2.56
N ARG A 43 -15.07 17.86 -3.40
CA ARG A 43 -15.79 16.61 -3.14
C ARG A 43 -14.83 15.56 -2.58
N PRO A 44 -15.28 14.73 -1.62
CA PRO A 44 -14.48 13.64 -1.11
C PRO A 44 -14.21 12.62 -2.23
N ALA A 45 -12.94 12.49 -2.56
CA ALA A 45 -12.40 11.56 -3.53
C ALA A 45 -11.95 10.30 -2.77
N VAL A 46 -12.58 9.17 -3.08
CA VAL A 46 -12.31 7.90 -2.41
C VAL A 46 -11.71 6.92 -3.40
N PHE A 47 -10.65 6.23 -3.01
CA PHE A 47 -10.08 5.13 -3.78
C PHE A 47 -9.59 4.02 -2.87
N THR A 48 -9.42 2.84 -3.46
CA THR A 48 -9.03 1.62 -2.77
C THR A 48 -7.64 1.20 -3.24
N VAL A 49 -6.80 0.78 -2.30
CA VAL A 49 -5.48 0.21 -2.56
C VAL A 49 -5.46 -1.25 -2.11
N ASP A 50 -5.27 -2.15 -3.07
CA ASP A 50 -5.08 -3.58 -2.86
C ASP A 50 -3.58 -3.88 -2.65
N THR A 51 -3.24 -4.44 -1.49
CA THR A 51 -1.88 -4.86 -1.15
C THR A 51 -1.72 -6.37 -1.00
N VAL A 52 -2.70 -7.20 -1.39
CA VAL A 52 -2.64 -8.68 -1.28
C VAL A 52 -1.35 -9.22 -1.89
N SER A 53 -1.03 -8.72 -3.08
CA SER A 53 0.15 -9.15 -3.83
C SER A 53 1.43 -8.47 -3.37
N ALA A 54 1.32 -7.34 -2.67
CA ALA A 54 2.45 -6.59 -2.13
C ALA A 54 2.96 -7.13 -0.81
N GLY A 55 2.10 -7.76 0.00
CA GLY A 55 2.46 -8.31 1.32
C GLY A 55 2.03 -7.39 2.46
N GLN A 56 2.49 -7.70 3.67
CA GLN A 56 2.11 -6.95 4.87
C GLN A 56 3.14 -5.85 5.16
N GLY A 57 2.66 -4.61 5.25
CA GLY A 57 3.48 -3.43 5.53
C GLY A 57 2.60 -2.23 5.89
N GLU A 58 3.26 -1.12 6.23
CA GLU A 58 2.61 0.18 6.42
C GLU A 58 2.39 0.84 5.05
N LEU A 59 1.22 1.44 4.87
CA LEU A 59 0.86 2.14 3.63
C LEU A 59 0.64 3.61 3.97
N THR A 60 1.28 4.49 3.20
CA THR A 60 1.14 5.94 3.31
C THR A 60 0.92 6.48 1.90
N VAL A 61 -0.05 7.36 1.75
CA VAL A 61 -0.36 7.99 0.47
C VAL A 61 0.03 9.45 0.52
N TYR A 62 0.67 9.94 -0.54
CA TYR A 62 0.96 11.35 -0.72
C TYR A 62 0.23 11.85 -1.94
N ILE A 63 -0.46 12.97 -1.79
CA ILE A 63 -1.20 13.61 -2.87
C ILE A 63 -0.53 14.95 -3.15
N GLU A 64 -0.02 15.11 -4.36
CA GLU A 64 0.56 16.37 -4.82
C GLU A 64 -0.49 17.12 -5.65
N ASP A 65 -0.92 18.26 -5.14
CA ASP A 65 -1.80 19.19 -5.83
C ASP A 65 -1.06 19.86 -6.99
N PRO A 66 -1.77 20.32 -8.03
CA PRO A 66 -1.18 21.11 -9.11
C PRO A 66 -0.56 22.43 -8.61
N ALA A 67 -0.93 22.90 -7.41
CA ALA A 67 -0.36 24.06 -6.75
C ALA A 67 1.01 23.77 -6.07
N GLY A 68 1.47 22.51 -6.07
CA GLY A 68 2.72 22.08 -5.41
C GLY A 68 2.56 21.73 -3.93
N THR A 69 1.34 21.75 -3.40
CA THR A 69 1.03 21.32 -2.03
C THR A 69 1.05 19.79 -1.97
N ARG A 70 1.68 19.24 -0.93
CA ARG A 70 1.76 17.80 -0.69
C ARG A 70 0.92 17.48 0.53
N GLU A 71 -0.10 16.66 0.37
CA GLU A 71 -0.96 16.20 1.46
C GLU A 71 -0.66 14.74 1.77
N GLU A 72 -0.37 14.45 3.03
CA GLU A 72 -0.21 13.08 3.51
C GLU A 72 -1.57 12.54 3.94
N VAL A 73 -2.00 11.45 3.32
CA VAL A 73 -3.28 10.82 3.60
C VAL A 73 -3.04 9.44 4.22
N LYS A 74 -3.64 9.24 5.40
CA LYS A 74 -3.57 7.96 6.10
C LYS A 74 -4.67 7.03 5.58
N PRO A 75 -4.30 5.90 4.95
CA PRO A 75 -5.28 4.91 4.53
C PRO A 75 -5.96 4.24 5.74
N VAL A 76 -7.24 3.90 5.56
CA VAL A 76 -7.99 3.09 6.52
C VAL A 76 -7.99 1.63 6.05
N PRO A 77 -7.44 0.67 6.83
CA PRO A 77 -7.51 -0.73 6.45
C PRO A 77 -8.94 -1.26 6.57
N ASN A 78 -9.47 -1.87 5.50
CA ASN A 78 -10.78 -2.54 5.55
C ASN A 78 -10.73 -3.93 6.21
N ASN A 79 -9.52 -4.45 6.45
CA ASN A 79 -9.29 -5.77 7.05
C ASN A 79 -10.03 -6.93 6.36
N ASP A 80 -10.26 -6.81 5.04
CA ASP A 80 -10.83 -7.86 4.22
C ASP A 80 -9.83 -9.01 3.98
N LYS A 81 -10.32 -10.18 3.53
CA LYS A 81 -9.47 -11.26 2.99
C LYS A 81 -8.50 -10.75 1.91
N ASN A 82 -8.91 -9.70 1.22
CA ASN A 82 -8.17 -9.04 0.15
C ASN A 82 -7.29 -7.88 0.65
N LYS A 83 -7.01 -7.74 1.96
CA LYS A 83 -6.05 -6.75 2.52
C LYS A 83 -6.10 -5.38 1.83
N THR A 84 -7.31 -4.86 1.68
CA THR A 84 -7.59 -3.60 0.99
C THR A 84 -7.52 -2.44 1.97
N TYR A 85 -7.13 -1.28 1.44
CA TYR A 85 -7.04 -0.03 2.16
C TYR A 85 -7.91 1.00 1.45
N THR A 86 -8.76 1.67 2.20
CA THR A 86 -9.61 2.76 1.71
C THR A 86 -8.92 4.08 2.00
N VAL A 87 -8.71 4.89 0.97
CA VAL A 87 -8.08 6.20 1.06
C VAL A 87 -9.10 7.24 0.64
N THR A 88 -9.30 8.25 1.49
CA THR A 88 -10.23 9.34 1.24
C THR A 88 -9.49 10.66 1.36
N TYR A 89 -9.59 11.50 0.34
CA TYR A 89 -9.00 12.83 0.32
C TYR A 89 -9.97 13.86 -0.25
N ILE A 90 -9.70 15.14 -0.05
CA ILE A 90 -10.55 16.23 -0.55
C ILE A 90 -9.66 17.18 -1.35
N PRO A 91 -9.64 17.08 -2.70
CA PRO A 91 -8.87 17.99 -3.53
C PRO A 91 -9.39 19.42 -3.35
N ARG A 92 -8.52 20.33 -2.94
CA ARG A 92 -8.87 21.75 -2.76
C ARG A 92 -8.71 22.57 -4.04
N VAL A 93 -7.91 22.08 -4.99
CA VAL A 93 -7.57 22.78 -6.22
C VAL A 93 -8.12 22.00 -7.42
N SER A 94 -8.61 22.69 -8.45
CA SER A 94 -8.90 22.04 -9.73
C SER A 94 -7.62 21.80 -10.51
N GLY A 95 -7.42 20.57 -10.99
CA GLY A 95 -6.32 20.27 -11.91
C GLY A 95 -5.81 18.84 -11.77
N MET A 96 -4.65 18.60 -12.36
CA MET A 96 -3.99 17.30 -12.31
C MET A 96 -3.32 17.11 -10.96
N HIS A 97 -3.81 16.14 -10.19
CA HIS A 97 -3.21 15.73 -8.93
C HIS A 97 -2.36 14.49 -9.19
N LYS A 98 -1.23 14.37 -8.48
CA LYS A 98 -0.42 13.14 -8.50
C LYS A 98 -0.62 12.41 -7.19
N VAL A 99 -0.81 11.10 -7.29
CA VAL A 99 -1.00 10.16 -6.17
C VAL A 99 0.03 9.05 -6.29
#